data_AF-A0A2X1PTY8-F1
#
_entry.id   AF-A0A2X1PTY8-F1
#
_cell.length_a   1.000
_cell.length_b   1.000
_cell.length_c   1.000
_cell.angle_alpha   90.00
_cell.angle_beta   90.00
_cell.angle_gamma   90.00
#
_symmetry.space_group_name_H-M   'P 1'
#
loop_
_entity.id
_entity.type
_entity.pdbx_description
1 polymer ?
#
loop_
_entity_poly.entity_id
_entity_poly.type
_entity_poly.pdbx_seq_one_letter_code
_entity_poly.pdbx_strand_id
1 'polypeptide(L)'
;MGDPQTATRRLNFAQSFNPLGSITGMFVASQLVLTNLESDKRDAAGNLIFHTLSEAEKMSIRTHDLAEIRDPYIALGFVVVAVFIIIGLKKMPAVKIEEAGQISFKTAVSRLAQKAKYREGVIAQAFYVGVQIMCWTFIVQYAERLGFTKAEGQNFNIIAMAIFISSRFISTALMKYLKAEFMLMLFAIGGFFKYSRSYLY
;
A
#
# COMPACT_ATOMS: atom_id res chain seq x y z
N MET A 1 19.02 -16.57 -1.21
CA MET A 1 18.71 -15.68 -2.36
C MET A 1 19.69 -14.52 -2.36
N GLY A 2 20.68 -14.52 -3.27
CA GLY A 2 21.66 -13.43 -3.43
C GLY A 2 22.56 -13.17 -2.21
N ASP A 3 23.49 -12.22 -2.35
CA ASP A 3 24.41 -11.82 -1.30
C ASP A 3 23.67 -11.24 -0.07
N PRO A 4 23.92 -11.72 1.17
CA PRO A 4 23.35 -11.15 2.40
C PRO A 4 23.56 -9.65 2.54
N GLN A 5 24.70 -9.11 2.10
CA GLN A 5 25.03 -7.69 2.22
C GLN A 5 24.08 -6.78 1.45
N THR A 6 23.46 -7.29 0.38
CA THR A 6 22.51 -6.52 -0.45
C THR A 6 21.06 -6.93 -0.22
N ALA A 7 20.77 -7.78 0.77
CA ALA A 7 19.42 -8.27 1.04
C ALA A 7 18.42 -7.14 1.30
N THR A 8 18.77 -6.19 2.18
CA THR A 8 17.92 -5.03 2.51
C THR A 8 17.63 -4.16 1.29
N ARG A 9 18.63 -3.93 0.44
CA ARG A 9 18.47 -3.15 -0.81
C ARG A 9 17.56 -3.85 -1.81
N ARG A 10 17.75 -5.16 -2.03
CA ARG A 10 16.90 -5.95 -2.93
C ARG A 10 15.45 -5.96 -2.47
N LEU A 11 15.22 -6.09 -1.16
CA LEU A 11 13.90 -6.05 -0.57
C LEU A 11 13.23 -4.69 -0.79
N ASN A 12 13.93 -3.59 -0.50
CA ASN A 12 13.38 -2.25 -0.67
C ASN A 12 13.09 -1.94 -2.14
N PHE A 13 13.97 -2.36 -3.06
CA PHE A 13 13.74 -2.21 -4.50
C PHE A 13 12.49 -2.94 -4.98
N ALA A 14 12.31 -4.21 -4.59
CA ALA A 14 11.09 -4.94 -4.89
C ALA A 14 9.84 -4.25 -4.30
N GLN A 15 9.92 -3.76 -3.06
CA GLN A 15 8.78 -3.09 -2.42
C GLN A 15 8.48 -1.70 -3.01
N SER A 16 9.39 -1.06 -3.72
CA SER A 16 9.11 0.22 -4.41
C SER A 16 8.10 0.06 -5.55
N PHE A 17 7.93 -1.15 -6.09
CA PHE A 17 6.89 -1.46 -7.08
C PHE A 17 5.48 -1.61 -6.47
N ASN A 18 5.37 -1.88 -5.16
CA ASN A 18 4.06 -2.03 -4.51
C ASN A 18 3.18 -0.77 -4.66
N PRO A 19 3.62 0.43 -4.23
CA PRO A 19 2.78 1.61 -4.38
C PRO A 19 2.53 2.00 -5.84
N LEU A 20 3.48 1.70 -6.74
CA LEU A 20 3.28 1.88 -8.19
C LEU A 20 2.14 0.98 -8.69
N GLY A 21 2.16 -0.31 -8.34
CA GLY A 21 1.08 -1.25 -8.66
C GLY A 21 -0.27 -0.83 -8.07
N SER A 22 -0.30 -0.32 -6.83
CA SER A 22 -1.52 0.21 -6.22
C SER A 22 -2.09 1.41 -6.99
N ILE A 23 -1.26 2.37 -7.40
CA ILE A 23 -1.71 3.52 -8.20
C ILE A 23 -2.22 3.07 -9.56
N THR A 24 -1.48 2.21 -10.26
CA THR A 24 -1.92 1.68 -11.55
C THR A 24 -3.25 0.92 -11.41
N GLY A 25 -3.40 0.11 -10.36
CA GLY A 25 -4.65 -0.59 -10.07
C GLY A 25 -5.82 0.35 -9.82
N MET A 26 -5.63 1.39 -9.00
CA MET A 26 -6.66 2.41 -8.75
C MET A 26 -7.03 3.19 -10.02
N PHE A 27 -6.05 3.54 -10.84
CA PHE A 27 -6.28 4.22 -12.12
C PHE A 27 -7.10 3.35 -13.07
N VAL A 28 -6.72 2.09 -13.23
CA VAL A 28 -7.47 1.12 -14.05
C VAL A 28 -8.90 0.94 -13.53
N ALA A 29 -9.09 0.78 -12.22
CA ALA A 29 -10.42 0.68 -11.63
C ALA A 29 -11.26 1.95 -11.86
N SER A 30 -10.67 3.14 -11.71
CA SER A 30 -11.36 4.40 -11.95
C SER A 30 -11.78 4.61 -13.40
N GLN A 31 -10.99 4.13 -14.36
CA GLN A 31 -11.21 4.38 -15.79
C GLN A 31 -12.00 3.28 -16.51
N LEU A 32 -11.93 2.05 -16.01
CA LEU A 32 -12.58 0.89 -16.64
C LEU A 32 -13.80 0.41 -15.86
N VAL A 33 -13.88 0.63 -14.55
CA VAL A 33 -15.01 0.15 -13.74
C VAL A 33 -15.93 1.30 -13.41
N LEU A 34 -15.44 2.29 -12.65
CA LEU A 34 -16.30 3.33 -12.07
C LEU A 34 -17.03 4.18 -13.11
N THR A 35 -16.38 4.49 -14.23
CA THR A 35 -16.95 5.25 -15.36
C THR A 35 -18.09 4.54 -16.07
N ASN A 36 -18.14 3.20 -15.99
CA ASN A 36 -19.14 2.38 -16.68
C ASN A 36 -20.28 1.95 -15.74
N LEU A 37 -20.20 2.19 -14.44
CA LEU A 37 -21.27 1.81 -13.49
C LEU A 37 -22.51 2.67 -13.72
N GLU A 38 -23.62 2.03 -14.10
CA GLU A 38 -24.88 2.73 -14.29
C GLU A 38 -25.54 3.08 -12.94
N SER A 39 -25.24 2.33 -11.88
CA SER A 39 -25.76 2.61 -10.55
C SER A 39 -25.22 3.91 -9.93
N ASP A 40 -24.08 4.43 -10.39
CA ASP A 40 -23.50 5.70 -9.92
C ASP A 40 -23.88 6.90 -10.80
N LYS A 41 -24.74 6.71 -11.81
CA LYS A 41 -25.27 7.82 -12.63
C LYS A 41 -26.10 8.77 -11.75
N ARG A 42 -25.82 10.07 -11.87
CA ARG A 42 -26.44 11.14 -11.08
C ARG A 42 -27.24 12.08 -11.96
N ASP A 43 -28.31 12.62 -11.41
CA ASP A 43 -29.10 13.68 -12.05
C ASP A 43 -28.36 15.03 -12.01
N ALA A 44 -28.96 16.06 -12.62
CA ALA A 44 -28.40 17.42 -12.64
C ALA A 44 -28.26 18.05 -11.23
N ALA A 45 -28.96 17.52 -10.24
CA ALA A 45 -28.87 17.93 -8.84
C ALA A 45 -27.87 17.09 -8.03
N GLY A 46 -27.21 16.10 -8.64
CA GLY A 46 -26.22 15.23 -8.01
C GLY A 46 -26.78 14.03 -7.25
N ASN A 47 -28.09 13.78 -7.32
CA ASN A 47 -28.73 12.63 -6.69
C ASN A 47 -28.57 11.37 -7.55
N LEU A 48 -28.42 10.22 -6.91
CA LEU A 48 -28.35 8.93 -7.61
C LEU A 48 -29.67 8.61 -8.29
N ILE A 49 -29.64 8.43 -9.61
CA ILE A 49 -30.82 8.08 -10.41
C ILE A 49 -31.29 6.66 -10.03
N PHE A 50 -30.36 5.77 -9.70
CA PHE A 50 -30.65 4.37 -9.40
C PHE A 50 -31.80 4.14 -8.39
N HIS A 51 -31.93 5.00 -7.38
CA HIS A 51 -32.96 4.85 -6.35
C HIS A 51 -34.37 5.23 -6.80
N THR A 52 -34.50 6.05 -7.84
CA THR A 52 -35.79 6.53 -8.36
C THR A 52 -36.40 5.61 -9.41
N LEU A 53 -35.63 4.61 -9.88
CA LEU A 53 -36.03 3.66 -10.92
C LEU A 53 -36.96 2.57 -10.39
N SER A 54 -37.67 1.91 -11.31
CA SER A 54 -38.46 0.71 -11.02
C SER A 54 -37.56 -0.48 -10.64
N GLU A 55 -38.13 -1.48 -9.98
CA GLU A 55 -37.37 -2.69 -9.62
C GLU A 55 -36.86 -3.46 -10.86
N ALA A 56 -37.59 -3.43 -11.97
CA ALA A 56 -37.15 -4.04 -13.22
C ALA A 56 -35.89 -3.38 -13.79
N GLU A 57 -35.84 -2.04 -13.79
CA GLU A 57 -34.67 -1.27 -14.24
C GLU A 57 -33.48 -1.47 -13.31
N LYS A 58 -33.71 -1.48 -11.98
CA LYS A 58 -32.66 -1.76 -10.99
C LYS A 58 -32.04 -3.14 -11.18
N MET A 59 -32.82 -4.17 -11.50
CA MET A 59 -32.29 -5.51 -11.77
C MET A 59 -31.42 -5.54 -13.02
N SER A 60 -31.82 -4.80 -14.07
CA SER A 60 -31.01 -4.66 -15.28
C SER A 60 -29.66 -3.99 -14.97
N ILE A 61 -29.69 -2.85 -14.28
CA ILE A 61 -28.48 -2.10 -13.89
C ILE A 61 -27.57 -2.94 -13.00
N ARG A 62 -28.11 -3.67 -12.01
CA ARG A 62 -27.29 -4.55 -11.15
C ARG A 62 -26.57 -5.63 -11.96
N THR A 63 -27.24 -6.19 -12.97
CA THR A 63 -26.66 -7.22 -13.83
C THR A 63 -25.56 -6.65 -14.71
N HIS A 64 -25.79 -5.46 -15.27
CA HIS A 64 -24.80 -4.70 -16.03
C HIS A 64 -23.56 -4.38 -15.18
N ASP A 65 -23.74 -3.71 -14.05
CA ASP A 65 -22.66 -3.28 -13.17
C ASP A 65 -21.86 -4.48 -12.61
N LEU A 66 -22.54 -5.61 -12.36
CA LEU A 66 -21.85 -6.84 -11.98
C LEU A 66 -20.93 -7.34 -13.10
N ALA A 67 -21.33 -7.23 -14.37
CA ALA A 67 -20.49 -7.60 -15.50
C ALA A 67 -19.27 -6.68 -15.63
N GLU A 68 -19.46 -5.37 -15.49
CA GLU A 68 -18.38 -4.37 -15.50
C GLU A 68 -17.33 -4.61 -14.40
N ILE A 69 -17.76 -5.06 -13.22
CA ILE A 69 -16.86 -5.41 -12.11
C ILE A 69 -16.22 -6.79 -12.33
N ARG A 70 -17.00 -7.77 -12.79
CA ARG A 70 -16.56 -9.18 -12.91
C ARG A 70 -15.36 -9.31 -13.83
N ASP A 71 -15.38 -8.65 -14.99
CA ASP A 71 -14.38 -8.90 -16.05
C ASP A 71 -12.96 -8.49 -15.62
N PRO A 72 -12.73 -7.31 -15.00
CA PRO A 72 -11.46 -6.96 -14.38
C PRO A 72 -11.02 -7.92 -13.27
N TYR A 73 -11.94 -8.46 -12.47
CA TYR A 73 -11.63 -9.44 -11.43
C TYR A 73 -11.16 -10.77 -12.01
N ILE A 74 -11.80 -11.24 -13.09
CA ILE A 74 -11.36 -12.44 -13.82
C ILE A 74 -9.97 -12.21 -14.42
N ALA A 75 -9.73 -11.05 -15.05
CA ALA A 75 -8.42 -10.69 -15.58
C ALA A 75 -7.34 -10.69 -14.49
N LEU A 76 -7.64 -10.13 -13.31
CA LEU A 76 -6.74 -10.18 -12.16
C LEU A 76 -6.45 -11.62 -11.71
N GLY A 77 -7.48 -12.49 -11.71
CA GLY A 77 -7.32 -13.91 -11.44
C GLY A 77 -6.31 -14.59 -12.38
N PHE A 78 -6.39 -14.30 -13.68
CA PHE A 78 -5.41 -14.81 -14.66
C PHE A 78 -4.00 -14.29 -14.40
N VAL A 79 -3.84 -13.02 -14.01
CA VAL A 79 -2.53 -12.46 -13.63
C VAL A 79 -1.94 -13.21 -12.44
N VAL A 80 -2.74 -13.48 -11.40
CA VAL A 80 -2.28 -14.24 -10.22
C VAL A 80 -1.84 -15.65 -10.60
N VAL A 81 -2.62 -16.34 -11.43
CA VAL A 81 -2.26 -17.68 -11.94
C VAL A 81 -0.96 -17.63 -12.74
N ALA A 82 -0.79 -16.63 -13.62
CA ALA A 82 0.44 -16.46 -14.38
C ALA A 82 1.66 -16.25 -13.46
N VAL A 83 1.53 -15.41 -12.43
CA VAL A 83 2.60 -15.22 -11.42
C VAL A 83 2.90 -16.53 -10.69
N PHE A 84 1.87 -17.30 -10.34
CA PHE A 84 2.03 -18.60 -9.68
C PHE A 84 2.79 -19.60 -10.57
N ILE A 85 2.47 -19.68 -11.86
CA ILE A 85 3.18 -20.50 -12.85
C ILE A 85 4.65 -20.06 -12.95
N ILE A 86 4.92 -18.76 -13.09
CA ILE A 86 6.28 -18.23 -13.16
C ILE A 86 7.09 -18.62 -11.92
N ILE A 87 6.50 -18.51 -10.73
CA ILE A 87 7.15 -18.91 -9.47
C ILE A 87 7.39 -20.42 -9.44
N GLY A 88 6.42 -21.23 -9.87
CA GLY A 88 6.53 -22.69 -9.90
C GLY A 88 7.59 -23.22 -10.87
N LEU A 89 7.77 -22.54 -12.02
CA LEU A 89 8.80 -22.89 -13.00
C LEU A 89 10.20 -22.42 -12.58
N LYS A 90 10.30 -21.40 -11.72
CA LYS A 90 11.56 -20.85 -11.28
C LYS A 90 12.16 -21.68 -10.15
N LYS A 91 13.20 -22.47 -10.46
CA LYS A 91 14.00 -23.18 -9.44
C LYS A 91 14.61 -22.18 -8.45
N MET A 92 14.04 -22.10 -7.25
CA MET A 92 14.61 -21.29 -6.17
C MET A 92 15.85 -22.00 -5.61
N PRO A 93 16.96 -21.29 -5.39
CA PRO A 93 18.15 -21.89 -4.79
C PRO A 93 17.80 -22.42 -3.40
N ALA A 94 18.20 -23.66 -3.13
CA ALA A 94 18.01 -24.29 -1.83
C ALA A 94 18.59 -23.37 -0.75
N VAL A 95 17.73 -22.96 0.18
CA VAL A 95 18.19 -22.29 1.40
C VAL A 95 18.95 -23.35 2.18
N LYS A 96 20.23 -23.13 2.47
CA LYS A 96 20.96 -23.92 3.45
C LYS A 96 20.30 -23.67 4.81
N ILE A 97 19.23 -24.39 5.07
CA ILE A 97 18.69 -24.56 6.40
C ILE A 97 19.66 -25.57 6.99
N GLU A 98 20.64 -25.10 7.78
CA GLU A 98 21.31 -26.00 8.73
C GLU A 98 20.20 -26.81 9.40
N GLU A 99 20.36 -28.13 9.49
CA GLU A 99 19.37 -29.08 10.03
C GLU A 99 18.97 -28.71 11.47
N ALA A 100 18.17 -27.66 11.61
CA ALA A 100 17.53 -27.27 12.83
C ALA A 100 16.33 -28.20 12.92
N GLY A 101 16.50 -29.31 13.64
CA GLY A 101 15.44 -30.29 13.90
C GLY A 101 14.12 -29.61 14.24
N GLN A 102 12.99 -30.22 13.84
CA GLN A 102 11.66 -29.60 13.83
C GLN A 102 11.39 -28.75 15.08
N ILE A 103 11.56 -27.44 14.97
CA ILE A 103 11.26 -26.51 16.05
C ILE A 103 9.76 -26.29 16.05
N SER A 104 9.09 -26.53 17.18
CA SER A 104 7.68 -26.20 17.31
C SER A 104 7.43 -24.71 17.07
N PHE A 105 6.33 -24.33 16.43
CA PHE A 105 5.98 -22.94 16.16
C PHE A 105 6.04 -22.08 17.44
N LYS A 106 5.52 -22.59 18.56
CA LYS A 106 5.55 -21.92 19.87
C LYS A 106 6.98 -21.65 20.34
N THR A 107 7.88 -22.62 20.18
CA THR A 107 9.30 -22.47 20.53
C THR A 107 9.98 -21.44 19.62
N ALA A 108 9.67 -21.43 18.33
CA ALA A 108 10.23 -20.45 17.39
C ALA A 108 9.80 -19.01 17.73
N VAL A 109 8.50 -18.80 17.97
CA VAL A 109 7.96 -17.49 18.36
C VAL A 109 8.53 -17.04 19.71
N SER A 110 8.59 -17.93 20.70
CA SER A 110 9.16 -17.62 22.01
C SER A 110 10.63 -17.18 21.90
N ARG A 111 11.45 -17.91 21.12
CA ARG A 111 12.85 -17.54 20.86
C ARG A 111 12.99 -16.19 20.18
N LEU A 112 12.10 -15.84 19.26
CA LEU A 112 12.11 -14.53 18.60
C LEU A 112 11.69 -13.40 19.56
N ALA A 113 10.64 -13.62 20.35
CA ALA A 113 10.14 -12.63 21.32
C ALA A 113 11.17 -12.27 22.41
N GLN A 114 12.07 -13.19 22.75
CA GLN A 114 13.18 -12.94 23.66
C GLN A 114 14.27 -12.02 23.08
N LYS A 115 14.38 -11.90 21.75
CA LYS A 115 15.38 -11.04 21.10
C LYS A 115 14.91 -9.58 21.13
N ALA A 116 15.65 -8.71 21.83
CA ALA A 116 15.33 -7.28 21.96
C ALA A 116 15.11 -6.60 20.60
N LYS A 117 16.04 -6.77 19.64
CA LYS A 117 15.93 -6.21 18.29
C LYS A 117 14.67 -6.65 17.53
N TYR A 118 14.21 -7.88 17.75
CA TYR A 118 12.99 -8.37 17.12
C TYR A 118 11.76 -7.71 17.72
N ARG A 119 11.67 -7.67 19.06
CA ARG A 119 10.57 -7.01 19.77
C ARG A 119 10.48 -5.53 19.42
N GLU A 120 11.61 -4.82 19.44
CA GLU A 120 11.69 -3.41 19.04
C GLU A 120 11.28 -3.21 17.58
N GLY A 121 11.72 -4.09 16.67
CA GLY A 121 11.32 -4.05 15.27
C GLY A 121 9.82 -4.25 15.07
N VAL A 122 9.19 -5.17 15.79
CA VAL A 122 7.74 -5.40 15.75
C VAL A 122 6.97 -4.18 16.25
N ILE A 123 7.39 -3.60 17.37
CA ILE A 123 6.78 -2.39 17.93
C ILE A 123 6.94 -1.23 16.95
N ALA A 124 8.15 -1.00 16.44
CA ALA A 124 8.42 0.04 15.45
C ALA A 124 7.56 -0.13 14.19
N GLN A 125 7.40 -1.35 13.70
CA GLN A 125 6.57 -1.64 12.53
C GLN A 125 5.08 -1.38 12.80
N ALA A 126 4.59 -1.73 14.00
CA ALA A 126 3.20 -1.47 14.38
C ALA A 126 2.91 0.05 14.40
N PHE A 127 3.79 0.84 15.02
CA PHE A 127 3.67 2.30 15.00
C PHE A 127 3.84 2.89 13.60
N TYR A 128 4.80 2.39 12.82
CA TYR A 128 5.02 2.84 11.45
C TYR A 128 3.76 2.66 10.59
N VAL A 129 3.15 1.46 10.60
CA VAL A 129 1.93 1.18 9.84
C VAL A 129 0.75 1.98 10.39
N GLY A 130 0.61 2.10 11.72
CA GLY A 130 -0.44 2.89 12.33
C GLY A 130 -0.40 4.36 11.93
N VAL A 131 0.76 5.01 12.07
CA VAL A 131 0.94 6.42 11.68
C VAL A 131 0.75 6.60 10.17
N GLN A 132 1.30 5.70 9.35
CA GLN A 132 1.12 5.74 7.90
C GLN A 132 -0.37 5.71 7.53
N ILE A 133 -1.13 4.78 8.11
CA ILE A 133 -2.56 4.63 7.84
C ILE A 133 -3.36 5.82 8.38
N MET A 134 -2.96 6.43 9.49
CA MET A 134 -3.63 7.64 9.96
C MET A 134 -3.39 8.83 9.04
N CYS A 135 -2.13 9.05 8.62
CA CYS A 135 -1.76 10.20 7.80
C CYS A 135 -2.51 10.25 6.47
N TRP A 136 -2.51 9.17 5.68
CA TRP A 136 -3.17 9.18 4.36
C TRP A 136 -4.71 9.12 4.45
N THR A 137 -5.29 8.56 5.53
CA THR A 137 -6.75 8.44 5.69
C THR A 137 -7.36 9.74 6.14
N PHE A 138 -6.69 10.49 7.02
CA PHE A 138 -7.23 11.71 7.63
C PHE A 138 -6.75 13.03 7.01
N ILE A 139 -5.85 13.01 6.02
CA ILE A 139 -5.30 14.24 5.45
C ILE A 139 -6.38 15.13 4.81
N VAL A 140 -7.40 14.55 4.16
CA VAL A 140 -8.49 15.32 3.54
C VAL A 140 -9.35 15.96 4.63
N GLN A 141 -9.75 15.20 5.64
CA GLN A 141 -10.56 15.72 6.75
C GLN A 141 -9.79 16.75 7.58
N TYR A 142 -8.46 16.59 7.70
CA TYR A 142 -7.59 17.57 8.34
C TYR A 142 -7.55 18.88 7.53
N ALA A 143 -7.41 18.80 6.20
CA ALA A 143 -7.47 19.99 5.33
C ALA A 143 -8.83 20.69 5.41
N GLU A 144 -9.93 19.93 5.44
CA GLU A 144 -11.28 20.49 5.64
C GLU A 144 -11.41 21.27 6.96
N ARG A 145 -10.84 20.74 8.05
CA ARG A 145 -10.83 21.44 9.36
C ARG A 145 -10.02 22.73 9.36
N LEU A 146 -9.06 22.87 8.45
CA LEU A 146 -8.28 24.09 8.27
C LEU A 146 -8.95 25.10 7.34
N GLY A 147 -10.13 24.79 6.79
CA GLY A 147 -10.89 25.65 5.90
C GLY A 147 -10.64 25.42 4.40
N PHE A 148 -9.89 24.38 4.03
CA PHE A 148 -9.73 23.98 2.62
C PHE A 148 -10.93 23.16 2.13
N THR A 149 -11.16 23.17 0.83
CA THR A 149 -12.15 22.29 0.21
C THR A 149 -11.67 20.83 0.18
N LYS A 150 -12.60 19.88 0.05
CA LYS A 150 -12.27 18.45 -0.15
C LYS A 150 -11.36 18.23 -1.36
N ALA A 151 -11.56 18.98 -2.44
CA ALA A 151 -10.75 18.88 -3.65
C ALA A 151 -9.30 19.34 -3.39
N GLU A 152 -9.10 20.43 -2.67
CA GLU A 152 -7.77 20.89 -2.27
C GLU A 152 -7.09 19.91 -1.31
N GLY A 153 -7.82 19.39 -0.32
CA GLY A 153 -7.34 18.33 0.57
C GLY A 153 -6.92 17.06 -0.18
N GLN A 154 -7.69 16.66 -1.19
CA GLN A 154 -7.37 15.53 -2.05
C GLN A 154 -6.12 15.81 -2.91
N ASN A 155 -5.94 17.03 -3.41
CA ASN A 155 -4.72 17.43 -4.13
C ASN A 155 -3.49 17.34 -3.21
N PHE A 156 -3.59 17.76 -1.94
CA PHE A 156 -2.51 17.56 -0.97
C PHE A 156 -2.21 16.07 -0.73
N ASN A 157 -3.22 15.21 -0.68
CA ASN A 157 -3.03 13.76 -0.57
C ASN A 157 -2.24 13.20 -1.77
N ILE A 158 -2.61 13.60 -2.99
CA ILE A 158 -1.93 13.17 -4.23
C ILE A 158 -0.46 13.59 -4.21
N ILE A 159 -0.18 14.86 -3.85
CA ILE A 159 1.20 15.36 -3.73
C ILE A 159 1.98 14.57 -2.67
N ALA A 160 1.39 14.32 -1.50
CA ALA A 160 2.02 13.53 -0.45
C ALA A 160 2.34 12.09 -0.89
N MET A 161 1.43 11.44 -1.63
CA MET A 161 1.65 10.11 -2.22
C MET A 161 2.78 10.13 -3.26
N ALA A 162 2.83 11.15 -4.13
CA ALA A 162 3.91 11.29 -5.10
C ALA A 162 5.28 11.48 -4.42
N ILE A 163 5.35 12.32 -3.38
CA ILE A 163 6.56 12.50 -2.56
C ILE A 163 6.95 11.18 -1.89
N PHE A 164 6.00 10.44 -1.33
CA PHE A 164 6.27 9.15 -0.69
C PHE A 164 6.90 8.14 -1.65
N ILE A 165 6.33 7.98 -2.86
CA ILE A 165 6.81 7.03 -3.85
C ILE A 165 8.20 7.42 -4.36
N SER A 166 8.37 8.67 -4.78
CA SER A 166 9.67 9.18 -5.24
C SER A 166 10.75 9.04 -4.17
N SER A 167 10.44 9.43 -2.93
CA SER A 167 11.35 9.29 -1.78
C SER A 167 11.74 7.83 -1.53
N ARG A 168 10.82 6.87 -1.75
CA ARG A 168 11.09 5.45 -1.60
C ARG A 168 12.07 4.93 -2.64
N PHE A 169 11.93 5.34 -3.90
CA PHE A 169 12.88 5.00 -4.96
C PHE A 169 14.26 5.61 -4.70
N ILE A 170 14.31 6.91 -4.35
CA ILE A 170 15.56 7.61 -4.01
C ILE A 170 16.24 6.93 -2.82
N SER A 171 15.50 6.64 -1.75
CA SER A 171 16.04 5.97 -0.56
C SER A 171 16.59 4.58 -0.90
N THR A 172 15.90 3.83 -1.74
CA THR A 172 16.38 2.52 -2.20
C THR A 172 17.69 2.65 -2.97
N ALA A 173 17.81 3.66 -3.84
CA ALA A 173 19.05 3.92 -4.58
C ALA A 173 20.20 4.35 -3.64
N LEU A 174 19.89 5.17 -2.63
CA LEU A 174 20.84 5.63 -1.60
C LEU A 174 21.37 4.48 -0.72
N MET A 175 20.64 3.38 -0.57
CA MET A 175 21.14 2.17 0.12
C MET A 175 22.34 1.51 -0.59
N LYS A 176 22.72 1.98 -1.80
CA LYS A 176 24.01 1.64 -2.42
C LYS A 176 25.19 2.30 -1.70
N TYR A 177 25.00 3.47 -1.12
CA TYR A 177 26.06 4.32 -0.55
C TYR A 177 25.96 4.46 0.97
N LEU A 178 24.75 4.38 1.53
CA LEU A 178 24.48 4.51 2.96
C LEU A 178 23.92 3.21 3.53
N LYS A 179 24.30 2.90 4.77
CA LYS A 179 23.72 1.79 5.53
C LYS A 179 22.24 2.07 5.87
N ALA A 180 21.38 1.07 5.74
CA ALA A 180 19.94 1.23 5.93
C ALA A 180 19.58 1.70 7.36
N GLU A 181 20.36 1.27 8.35
CA GLU A 181 20.19 1.67 9.76
C GLU A 181 20.45 3.16 9.96
N PHE A 182 21.47 3.71 9.29
CA PHE A 182 21.78 5.14 9.34
C PHE A 182 20.71 5.99 8.65
N MET A 183 20.20 5.52 7.51
CA MET A 183 19.09 6.18 6.82
C MET A 183 17.80 6.18 7.66
N LEU A 184 17.49 5.06 8.31
CA LEU A 184 16.33 4.94 9.19
C LEU A 184 16.43 5.92 10.38
N MET A 185 17.62 6.04 10.97
CA MET A 185 17.89 7.01 12.03
C MET A 185 17.69 8.44 11.54
N LEU A 186 18.20 8.80 10.35
CA LEU A 186 18.02 10.14 9.78
C LEU A 186 16.55 10.47 9.53
N PHE A 187 15.76 9.53 9.00
CA PHE A 187 14.33 9.74 8.77
C PHE A 187 13.54 9.87 10.08
N ALA A 188 13.87 9.07 11.10
CA ALA A 188 13.26 9.18 12.42
C ALA A 188 13.56 10.54 13.08
N ILE A 189 14.82 10.98 13.02
CA ILE A 189 15.25 12.28 13.54
C ILE A 189 14.55 13.43 12.79
N GLY A 190 14.50 13.36 11.45
CA GLY A 190 13.81 14.36 10.63
C GLY A 190 12.33 14.48 10.97
N GLY A 191 11.65 13.35 11.21
CA GLY A 191 10.26 13.33 11.68
C GLY A 191 10.09 14.01 13.04
N PHE A 192 10.96 13.70 14.01
CA PHE A 192 10.91 14.27 15.35
C PHE A 192 11.11 15.80 15.36
N PHE A 193 12.09 16.32 14.61
CA PHE A 193 12.34 17.76 14.56
C PHE A 193 11.22 18.55 13.88
N LYS A 194 10.59 17.97 12.84
CA LYS A 194 9.44 18.63 12.19
C LYS A 194 8.25 18.75 13.15
N TYR A 195 8.01 17.73 13.98
CA TYR A 195 6.94 17.76 14.99
C TYR A 195 7.18 18.81 16.08
N SER A 196 8.41 18.91 16.60
CA SER A 196 8.78 19.87 17.66
C SER A 196 8.57 21.34 17.25
N ARG A 197 8.79 21.67 15.97
CA ARG A 197 8.66 23.05 15.47
C ARG A 197 7.20 23.50 15.22
N SER A 198 6.25 22.57 15.13
CA SER A 198 4.82 22.87 14.97
C SER A 198 4.10 23.26 16.28
N TYR A 199 4.76 23.16 17.44
CA TYR A 199 4.20 23.57 18.74
C TYR A 199 4.70 24.96 19.21
N LEU A 200 5.48 25.65 18.37
CA LEU A 200 6.05 26.97 18.68
C LEU A 200 5.38 28.13 17.93
N TYR A 201 4.26 27.88 17.24
CA TYR A 201 3.46 28.89 16.55
C TYR A 201 1.97 28.63 16.75
#